data_AF-A0A4Q2RB89-F1
#
_entry.id   AF-A0A4Q2RB89-F1
#
_cell.length_a   1.000
_cell.length_b   1.000
_cell.length_c   1.000
_cell.angle_alpha   90.00
_cell.angle_beta   90.00
_cell.angle_gamma   90.00
#
_symmetry.space_group_name_H-M   'P 1'
#
loop_
_entity.id
_entity.type
_entity.pdbx_description
1 polymer ?
#
loop_
_entity_poly.entity_id
_entity_poly.type
_entity_poly.pdbx_seq_one_letter_code
_entity_poly.pdbx_strand_id
1 'polypeptide(L)'
;MLHLRDGRWWDEDAERWRDGVGKWLRPMRPPHSVIEPTRTTQVVLATAHRDHDATNIVAGNLVAFCQRYHSMHDKAEHLRRRRVTYLARRALGDLFTGPHRP
;
A
#
# COMPACT_ATOMS: atom_id res chain seq x y z
N MET A 1 -29.44 4.74 5.38
CA MET A 1 -28.80 3.40 5.44
C MET A 1 -27.28 3.51 5.62
N LEU A 2 -26.82 3.40 6.87
CA LEU A 2 -25.40 3.46 7.22
C LEU A 2 -24.79 2.06 7.18
N HIS A 3 -23.70 1.90 6.43
CA HIS A 3 -22.98 0.64 6.27
C HIS A 3 -21.54 0.77 6.76
N LEU A 4 -21.10 -0.21 7.53
CA LEU A 4 -19.71 -0.39 7.91
C LEU A 4 -18.99 -1.17 6.81
N ARG A 5 -17.69 -0.91 6.65
CA ARG A 5 -16.84 -1.56 5.62
C ARG A 5 -16.73 -3.09 5.78
N ASP A 6 -17.09 -3.62 6.93
CA ASP A 6 -17.16 -5.05 7.22
C ASP A 6 -18.53 -5.70 6.87
N GLY A 7 -19.42 -4.96 6.22
CA GLY A 7 -20.70 -5.46 5.70
C GLY A 7 -21.87 -5.35 6.68
N ARG A 8 -21.65 -4.83 7.88
CA ARG A 8 -22.73 -4.57 8.85
C ARG A 8 -23.47 -3.28 8.50
N TRP A 9 -24.77 -3.23 8.79
CA TRP A 9 -25.60 -2.07 8.46
C TRP A 9 -26.64 -1.76 9.52
N TRP A 10 -27.03 -0.49 9.59
CA TRP A 10 -28.00 0.00 10.54
C TRP A 10 -29.41 -0.04 9.95
N ASP A 11 -30.28 -0.80 10.59
CA ASP A 11 -31.72 -0.82 10.35
C ASP A 11 -32.34 0.35 11.13
N GLU A 12 -32.76 1.39 10.41
CA GLU A 12 -33.35 2.60 10.98
C GLU A 12 -34.72 2.34 11.59
N ASP A 13 -35.51 1.41 11.02
CA ASP A 13 -36.86 1.09 11.48
C ASP A 13 -36.84 0.27 12.78
N ALA A 14 -35.83 -0.58 12.94
CA ALA A 14 -35.66 -1.42 14.12
C ALA A 14 -34.65 -0.89 15.14
N GLU A 15 -34.06 0.28 14.89
CA GLU A 15 -32.98 0.91 15.66
C GLU A 15 -31.88 -0.08 16.07
N ARG A 16 -31.46 -0.94 15.12
CA ARG A 16 -30.55 -2.07 15.41
C ARG A 16 -29.58 -2.35 14.27
N TRP A 17 -28.46 -2.96 14.64
CA TRP A 17 -27.47 -3.43 13.67
C TRP A 17 -27.84 -4.80 13.11
N ARG A 18 -27.61 -4.95 11.80
CA ARG A 18 -27.67 -6.21 11.08
C ARG A 18 -26.32 -6.56 10.45
N ASP A 19 -26.09 -7.85 10.26
CA ASP A 19 -24.97 -8.35 9.47
C ASP A 19 -25.25 -8.23 7.95
N GLY A 20 -24.25 -8.56 7.13
CA GLY A 20 -24.36 -8.53 5.67
C GLY A 20 -25.37 -9.51 5.08
N VAL A 21 -25.98 -10.38 5.89
CA VAL A 21 -27.02 -11.35 5.51
C VAL A 21 -28.38 -10.99 6.14
N GLY A 22 -28.45 -9.88 6.89
CA GLY A 22 -29.68 -9.35 7.47
C GLY A 22 -30.04 -9.91 8.86
N LYS A 23 -29.19 -10.71 9.51
CA LYS A 23 -29.45 -11.19 10.88
C LYS A 23 -29.12 -10.12 11.92
N TRP A 24 -29.85 -10.16 13.04
CA TRP A 24 -29.63 -9.26 14.18
C TRP A 24 -28.27 -9.50 14.82
N LEU A 25 -27.53 -8.41 15.05
CA LEU A 25 -26.31 -8.44 15.83
C LEU A 25 -26.59 -8.17 17.31
N ARG A 26 -25.63 -8.53 18.17
CA ARG A 26 -25.65 -8.12 19.58
C ARG A 26 -25.77 -6.59 19.67
N PRO A 27 -26.40 -6.04 20.73
CA PRO A 27 -26.54 -4.59 20.89
C PRO A 27 -25.19 -3.90 20.79
N MET A 28 -25.02 -3.13 19.72
CA MET A 28 -23.86 -2.29 19.45
C MET A 28 -24.29 -0.83 19.56
N ARG A 29 -23.33 0.07 19.79
CA ARG A 29 -23.64 1.49 19.91
C ARG A 29 -24.27 2.02 18.61
N PRO A 30 -25.21 2.98 18.66
CA PRO A 30 -25.90 3.47 17.47
C PRO A 30 -24.94 4.18 16.49
N PRO A 31 -25.31 4.33 15.21
CA PRO A 31 -24.42 4.78 14.13
C PRO A 31 -23.66 6.05 14.44
N HIS A 32 -24.34 7.06 14.99
CA HIS A 32 -23.76 8.36 15.34
C HIS A 32 -22.60 8.28 16.34
N SER A 33 -22.47 7.17 17.08
CA SER A 33 -21.37 6.91 18.02
C SER A 33 -20.28 5.99 17.46
N VAL A 34 -20.47 5.45 16.24
CA VAL A 34 -19.55 4.55 15.53
C VAL A 34 -18.93 5.21 14.29
N ILE A 35 -19.37 6.42 13.93
CA ILE A 35 -18.67 7.24 12.92
C ILE A 35 -17.32 7.67 13.52
N GLU A 36 -16.32 6.82 13.37
CA GLU A 36 -14.93 7.24 13.57
C GLU A 36 -14.60 8.31 12.52
N PRO A 37 -13.86 9.38 12.89
CA PRO A 37 -13.45 10.38 11.92
C PRO A 37 -12.70 9.70 10.77
N THR A 38 -13.24 9.84 9.56
CA THR A 38 -12.64 9.30 8.34
C THR A 38 -11.19 9.78 8.23
N ARG A 39 -10.23 8.85 8.26
CA ARG A 39 -8.83 9.18 8.06
C ARG A 39 -8.59 9.56 6.60
N THR A 40 -8.48 10.86 6.35
CA THR A 40 -8.02 11.36 5.05
C THR A 40 -6.54 11.08 4.89
N THR A 41 -6.14 10.51 3.75
CA THR A 41 -4.73 10.33 3.40
C THR A 41 -4.41 11.21 2.21
N GLN A 42 -3.43 12.11 2.35
CA GLN A 42 -2.95 12.90 1.22
C GLN A 42 -2.20 11.97 0.26
N VAL A 43 -2.58 12.00 -1.02
CA VAL A 43 -1.94 11.20 -2.07
C VAL A 43 -1.12 12.14 -2.94
N VAL A 44 0.20 11.95 -2.93
CA VAL A 44 1.11 12.61 -3.86
C VAL A 44 1.37 11.68 -5.04
N LEU A 45 1.18 12.21 -6.24
CA LEU A 45 1.58 11.55 -7.48
C LEU A 45 2.99 11.99 -7.85
N ALA A 46 3.80 11.05 -8.31
CA ALA A 46 5.09 11.33 -8.91
C ALA A 46 5.19 10.63 -10.27
N THR A 47 6.11 11.07 -11.12
CA THR A 47 6.36 10.47 -12.43
C THR A 47 7.36 9.32 -12.32
N ALA A 48 7.08 8.20 -12.99
CA ALA A 48 7.99 7.07 -13.15
C ALA A 48 8.07 6.59 -14.60
N HIS A 49 9.13 5.83 -14.88
CA HIS A 49 9.34 5.08 -16.12
C HIS A 49 8.73 3.68 -15.96
N ARG A 50 7.93 3.23 -16.93
CA ARG A 50 7.27 1.91 -16.89
C ARG A 50 8.27 0.77 -16.92
N ASP A 51 9.36 0.94 -17.66
CA ASP A 51 10.43 -0.05 -17.82
C ASP A 51 11.58 0.08 -16.79
N HIS A 52 11.49 1.04 -15.86
CA HIS A 52 12.53 1.39 -14.89
C HIS A 52 13.86 1.90 -15.51
N ASP A 53 13.89 2.17 -16.82
CA ASP A 53 15.01 2.76 -17.52
C ASP A 53 14.82 4.29 -17.60
N ALA A 54 15.64 5.02 -16.84
CA ALA A 54 15.60 6.47 -16.80
C ALA A 54 16.08 7.14 -18.10
N THR A 55 16.67 6.39 -19.03
CA THR A 55 17.09 6.91 -20.33
C THR A 55 15.97 6.86 -21.38
N ASN A 56 14.95 6.01 -21.16
CA ASN A 56 13.82 5.89 -22.07
C ASN A 56 12.74 6.94 -21.78
N ILE A 57 12.95 8.17 -22.27
CA ILE A 57 12.09 9.32 -22.00
C ILE A 57 10.87 9.45 -22.93
N VAL A 58 10.53 8.41 -23.72
CA VAL A 58 9.37 8.48 -24.61
C VAL A 58 8.09 8.71 -23.80
N ALA A 59 7.18 9.56 -24.30
CA ALA A 59 5.98 9.94 -23.54
C ALA A 59 5.14 8.71 -23.12
N GLY A 60 5.10 7.66 -23.96
CA GLY A 60 4.44 6.41 -23.65
C GLY A 60 5.13 5.55 -22.58
N ASN A 61 6.32 5.90 -22.12
CA ASN A 61 7.01 5.22 -21.02
C ASN A 61 6.82 5.95 -19.68
N LEU A 62 6.30 7.17 -19.67
CA LEU A 62 6.08 7.94 -18.45
C LEU A 62 4.68 7.68 -17.86
N VAL A 63 4.62 7.53 -16.55
CA VAL A 63 3.37 7.29 -15.78
C VAL A 63 3.37 8.08 -14.49
N ALA A 64 2.19 8.57 -14.10
CA ALA A 64 1.99 9.15 -12.77
C ALA A 64 1.52 8.05 -11.81
N PHE A 65 2.31 7.76 -10.79
CA PHE A 65 1.94 6.81 -9.75
C PHE A 65 1.85 7.50 -8.38
N CYS A 66 0.89 7.04 -7.58
CA CYS A 66 0.85 7.39 -6.16
C CYS A 66 1.98 6.68 -5.40
N GLN A 67 2.33 7.17 -4.20
CA GLN A 67 3.37 6.58 -3.35
C GLN A 67 3.24 5.06 -3.18
N ARG A 68 2.01 4.54 -3.00
CA ARG A 68 1.76 3.10 -2.86
C ARG A 68 2.07 2.33 -4.14
N TYR A 69 1.57 2.83 -5.27
CA TYR A 69 1.77 2.15 -6.55
C TYR A 69 3.23 2.21 -6.98
N HIS A 70 3.91 3.35 -6.79
CA HIS A 70 5.36 3.47 -6.99
C HIS A 70 6.14 2.43 -6.20
N SER A 71 5.87 2.31 -4.90
CA SER A 71 6.58 1.35 -4.04
C SER A 71 6.37 -0.10 -4.49
N MET A 72 5.18 -0.43 -5.02
CA MET A 72 4.89 -1.78 -5.55
C MET A 72 5.60 -2.01 -6.89
N HIS A 73 5.55 -1.03 -7.79
CA HIS A 73 6.20 -1.07 -9.11
C HIS A 73 7.71 -1.28 -8.97
N ASP A 74 8.39 -0.46 -8.17
CA ASP A 74 9.85 -0.47 -8.05
C ASP A 74 10.40 -1.61 -7.19
N LYS A 75 9.55 -2.38 -6.50
CA LYS A 75 9.98 -3.40 -5.53
C LYS A 75 10.92 -4.43 -6.15
N ALA A 76 10.58 -4.97 -7.32
CA ALA A 76 11.38 -6.02 -7.97
C ALA A 76 12.75 -5.47 -8.39
N GLU A 77 12.78 -4.29 -9.02
CA GLU A 77 14.03 -3.65 -9.45
C GLU A 77 14.92 -3.22 -8.28
N HIS A 78 14.33 -2.71 -7.20
CA HIS A 78 15.07 -2.42 -5.97
C HIS A 78 15.72 -3.67 -5.39
N LEU A 79 15.02 -4.81 -5.37
CA LEU A 79 15.58 -6.08 -4.92
C LEU A 79 16.70 -6.56 -5.85
N ARG A 80 16.54 -6.44 -7.17
CA ARG A 80 17.58 -6.75 -8.16
C ARG A 80 18.84 -5.93 -7.93
N ARG A 81 18.71 -4.60 -7.85
CA ARG A 81 19.84 -3.67 -7.61
C ARG A 81 20.51 -3.94 -6.27
N ARG A 82 19.73 -4.12 -5.20
CA ARG A 82 20.22 -4.45 -3.86
C ARG A 82 21.05 -5.74 -3.86
N ARG A 83 20.58 -6.78 -4.57
CA ARG A 83 21.32 -8.05 -4.71
C ARG A 83 22.69 -7.85 -5.36
N VAL A 84 22.75 -7.08 -6.46
CA VAL A 84 24.02 -6.76 -7.14
C VAL A 84 24.97 -6.03 -6.19
N THR A 85 24.47 -5.01 -5.48
CA THR A 85 25.27 -4.29 -4.48
C THR A 85 25.83 -5.21 -3.39
N TYR A 86 25.03 -6.16 -2.91
CA TYR A 86 25.47 -7.11 -1.88
C TYR A 86 26.53 -8.09 -2.39
N LEU A 87 26.36 -8.61 -3.61
CA LEU A 87 27.36 -9.48 -4.22
C LEU A 87 28.68 -8.73 -4.45
N ALA A 88 28.63 -7.49 -4.95
CA ALA A 88 29.82 -6.66 -5.14
C ALA A 88 30.55 -6.38 -3.81
N ARG A 89 29.80 -6.07 -2.75
CA ARG A 89 30.36 -5.86 -1.41
C ARG A 89 31.04 -7.13 -0.86
N ARG A 90 30.43 -8.30 -1.06
CA ARG A 90 31.01 -9.59 -0.64
C ARG A 90 32.30 -9.89 -1.41
N ALA A 91 32.26 -9.80 -2.74
CA ALA A 91 33.43 -10.05 -3.58
C ALA A 91 34.62 -9.15 -3.22
N LEU A 92 34.39 -7.86 -2.92
CA LEU A 92 35.45 -6.96 -2.45
C LEU A 92 36.00 -7.36 -1.07
N GLY A 93 35.13 -7.78 -0.15
CA GLY A 93 35.53 -8.28 1.17
C GLY A 93 36.37 -9.56 1.07
N ASP A 94 35.94 -10.50 0.23
CA ASP A 94 36.63 -11.77 -0.03
C ASP A 94 38.02 -11.55 -0.64
N LEU A 95 38.14 -10.59 -1.58
CA LEU A 95 39.39 -10.32 -2.29
C LEU A 95 40.39 -9.49 -1.46
N PHE A 96 39.92 -8.61 -0.57
CA PHE A 96 40.75 -7.61 0.10
C PHE A 96 40.56 -7.56 1.63
N THR A 97 40.41 -8.70 2.33
CA THR A 97 40.29 -8.76 3.81
C THR A 97 39.41 -7.66 4.42
N GLY A 98 38.38 -7.24 3.68
CA GLY A 98 37.56 -6.10 4.04
C GLY A 98 36.55 -6.53 5.08
N PRO A 99 36.15 -5.67 6.04
CA PRO A 99 35.14 -6.05 7.00
C PRO A 99 33.85 -6.40 6.24
N HIS A 100 33.44 -7.66 6.31
CA HIS A 100 32.13 -8.12 5.85
C HIS A 100 31.07 -7.39 6.67
N ARG A 101 30.64 -6.21 6.23
CA ARG A 101 29.56 -5.48 6.91
C ARG A 101 28.23 -6.16 6.56
N PRO A 102 27.49 -6.70 7.55
CA PRO A 102 26.13 -7.20 7.35
C PRO A 102 25.17 -6.06 6.96
#